data_AF-A0A564ZL47-F1
#
_entry.id   AF-A0A564ZL47-F1
#
_cell.length_a   1.000
_cell.length_b   1.000
_cell.length_c   1.000
_cell.angle_alpha   90.00
_cell.angle_beta   90.00
_cell.angle_gamma   90.00
#
_symmetry.space_group_name_H-M   'P 1'
#
loop_
_entity.id
_entity.type
_entity.pdbx_description
1 polymer ?
#
loop_
_entity_poly.entity_id
_entity_poly.type
_entity_poly.pdbx_seq_one_letter_code
_entity_poly.pdbx_strand_id
1 'polypeptide(L)'
;MPSRVKSLVFLQDINRLRASLLGALRAGLPAKGYFWLGLFLLAALIAQQSTGRQWTMLTGLQDNNTYKLVTGFGLFAFILYQWRFSLKRAQGEKHNAATMMSRHRLFGAMVPLAFFTHSQVLGYGYLEILSLTLLLAFFTGLFNFQIGQIHTPWYRPLWIIAHVGLSMALLLLMGYHVYINYAFK
;
A
#
# COMPACT_ATOMS: atom_id res chain seq x y z
N MET A 1 -27.87 26.57 -38.15
CA MET A 1 -27.09 25.32 -38.02
C MET A 1 -25.80 25.55 -37.22
N PRO A 2 -25.79 25.51 -35.86
CA PRO A 2 -24.56 25.65 -35.06
C PRO A 2 -24.20 24.43 -34.18
N SER A 3 -24.92 23.30 -34.26
CA SER A 3 -24.78 22.20 -33.29
C SER A 3 -23.57 21.27 -33.50
N ARG A 4 -23.02 21.19 -34.71
CA ARG A 4 -21.96 20.21 -35.05
C ARG A 4 -20.57 20.58 -34.52
N VAL A 5 -20.25 21.87 -34.42
CA VAL A 5 -18.90 22.33 -34.03
C VAL A 5 -18.65 22.16 -32.53
N LYS A 6 -19.67 22.37 -31.69
CA LYS A 6 -19.57 22.20 -30.22
C LYS A 6 -19.28 20.74 -29.82
N SER A 7 -19.81 19.78 -30.59
CA SER A 7 -19.58 18.35 -30.35
C SER A 7 -18.12 17.93 -30.60
N LEU A 8 -17.46 18.54 -31.58
CA LEU A 8 -16.08 18.19 -31.96
C LEU A 8 -15.07 18.72 -30.96
N VAL A 9 -15.26 19.95 -30.47
CA VAL A 9 -14.42 20.56 -29.43
C VAL A 9 -14.53 19.79 -28.11
N PHE A 10 -15.75 19.38 -27.72
CA PHE A 10 -15.97 18.61 -26.49
C PHE A 10 -15.28 17.23 -26.51
N LEU A 11 -15.31 16.53 -27.65
CA LEU A 11 -14.61 15.25 -27.81
C LEU A 11 -13.08 15.42 -27.78
N GLN A 12 -12.57 16.52 -28.30
CA GLN A 12 -11.14 16.82 -28.30
C GLN A 12 -10.63 17.11 -26.87
N ASP A 13 -11.41 17.84 -26.07
CA ASP A 13 -11.10 18.09 -24.66
C ASP A 13 -11.13 16.83 -23.80
N ILE A 14 -12.10 15.94 -24.01
CA ILE A 14 -12.15 14.64 -23.31
C ILE A 14 -10.90 13.81 -23.62
N ASN A 15 -10.47 13.75 -24.89
CA ASN A 15 -9.27 13.00 -25.27
C ASN A 15 -8.00 13.63 -24.69
N ARG A 16 -7.94 14.96 -24.60
CA ARG A 16 -6.83 15.69 -23.98
C ARG A 16 -6.75 15.45 -22.47
N LEU A 17 -7.89 15.45 -21.79
CA LEU A 17 -8.00 15.09 -20.37
C LEU A 17 -7.61 13.64 -20.12
N ARG A 18 -8.06 12.70 -20.95
CA ARG A 18 -7.67 11.29 -20.86
C ARG A 18 -6.16 11.09 -21.04
N ALA A 19 -5.58 11.73 -22.05
CA ALA A 19 -4.14 11.66 -22.31
C ALA A 19 -3.32 12.30 -21.16
N SER A 20 -3.81 13.41 -20.59
CA SER A 20 -3.21 14.07 -19.42
C SER A 20 -3.29 13.17 -18.17
N LEU A 21 -4.45 12.59 -17.87
CA LEU A 21 -4.64 11.67 -16.76
C LEU A 21 -3.79 10.40 -16.90
N LEU A 22 -3.77 9.80 -18.10
CA LEU A 22 -2.93 8.65 -18.39
C LEU A 22 -1.44 8.99 -18.32
N GLY A 23 -1.06 10.21 -18.75
CA GLY A 23 0.29 10.75 -18.62
C GLY A 23 0.70 10.95 -17.17
N ALA A 24 -0.17 11.52 -16.33
CA ALA A 24 0.05 11.70 -14.91
C ALA A 24 0.13 10.35 -14.16
N LEU A 25 -0.73 9.40 -14.51
CA LEU A 25 -0.66 8.02 -14.00
C LEU A 25 0.62 7.29 -14.44
N ARG A 26 1.15 7.59 -15.64
CA ARG A 26 2.44 7.08 -16.12
C ARG A 26 3.64 7.73 -15.44
N ALA A 27 3.58 9.04 -15.22
CA ALA A 27 4.65 9.82 -14.61
C ALA A 27 4.79 9.49 -13.11
N GLY A 28 3.70 9.09 -12.47
CA GLY A 28 3.65 8.87 -11.02
C GLY A 28 3.71 10.19 -10.24
N LEU A 29 3.31 10.15 -8.97
CA LEU A 29 3.55 11.28 -8.07
C LEU A 29 5.08 11.45 -7.84
N PRO A 30 5.54 12.68 -7.57
CA PRO A 30 6.89 12.88 -7.06
C PRO A 30 7.09 12.10 -5.76
N ALA A 31 8.32 11.70 -5.45
CA ALA A 31 8.63 10.90 -4.25
C ALA A 31 8.03 11.48 -2.95
N LYS A 32 8.01 12.81 -2.84
CA LYS A 32 7.39 13.55 -1.73
C LYS A 32 5.87 13.34 -1.63
N GLY A 33 5.18 13.20 -2.77
CA GLY A 33 3.73 12.99 -2.80
C GLY A 33 3.31 11.66 -2.16
N TYR A 34 4.03 10.58 -2.46
CA TYR A 34 3.77 9.27 -1.83
C TYR A 34 4.02 9.28 -0.33
N PHE A 35 5.07 10.00 0.11
CA PHE A 35 5.38 10.16 1.53
C PHE A 35 4.22 10.84 2.27
N TRP A 36 3.75 11.99 1.77
CA TRP A 36 2.65 12.71 2.41
C TRP A 36 1.33 11.94 2.38
N LEU A 37 1.03 11.25 1.27
CA LEU A 37 -0.14 10.38 1.19
C LEU A 37 -0.07 9.27 2.25
N GLY A 38 1.05 8.56 2.33
CA GLY A 38 1.23 7.47 3.29
C GLY A 38 1.22 7.98 4.74
N LEU A 39 1.86 9.11 5.02
CA LEU A 39 1.84 9.73 6.34
C LEU A 39 0.43 10.17 6.75
N PHE A 40 -0.32 10.78 5.83
CA PHE A 40 -1.71 11.14 6.06
C PHE A 40 -2.57 9.92 6.37
N LEU A 41 -2.45 8.85 5.58
CA LEU A 41 -3.20 7.61 5.81
C LEU A 41 -2.81 6.92 7.12
N LEU A 42 -1.53 6.93 7.49
CA LEU A 42 -1.07 6.41 8.77
C LEU A 42 -1.60 7.24 9.94
N ALA A 43 -1.53 8.57 9.85
CA ALA A 43 -2.05 9.46 10.88
C ALA A 43 -3.57 9.31 11.04
N ALA A 44 -4.30 9.18 9.93
CA ALA A 44 -5.73 8.91 9.94
C ALA A 44 -6.05 7.56 10.61
N LEU A 45 -5.27 6.51 10.30
CA LEU A 45 -5.42 5.21 10.95
C LEU A 45 -5.15 5.29 12.45
N ILE A 46 -4.06 5.95 12.87
CA ILE A 46 -3.73 6.14 14.29
C ILE A 46 -4.85 6.91 15.01
N ALA A 47 -5.32 8.01 14.44
CA ALA A 47 -6.42 8.80 15.01
C ALA A 47 -7.70 7.96 15.14
N GLN A 48 -8.00 7.12 14.14
CA GLN A 48 -9.12 6.19 14.20
C GLN A 48 -8.94 5.16 15.33
N GLN A 49 -7.75 4.57 15.48
CA GLN A 49 -7.45 3.64 16.58
C GLN A 49 -7.57 4.32 17.96
N SER A 50 -7.03 5.53 18.13
CA SER A 50 -7.04 6.24 19.41
C SER A 50 -8.43 6.69 19.86
N THR A 51 -9.33 6.99 18.92
CA THR A 51 -10.71 7.37 19.24
C THR A 51 -11.63 6.16 19.47
N GLY A 52 -11.19 4.95 19.08
CA GLY A 52 -12.02 3.74 19.09
C GLY A 52 -13.23 3.81 18.16
N ARG A 53 -13.33 4.86 17.32
CA ARG A 53 -14.50 5.05 16.44
C ARG A 53 -14.43 4.03 15.31
N GLN A 54 -15.46 3.20 15.24
CA GLN A 54 -15.66 2.26 14.14
C GLN A 54 -16.76 2.76 13.20
N TRP A 55 -16.57 2.51 11.91
CA TRP A 55 -17.53 2.79 10.85
C TRP A 55 -18.51 1.62 10.80
N THR A 56 -19.73 1.82 11.30
CA THR A 56 -20.73 0.76 11.46
C THR A 56 -21.00 -0.04 10.19
N MET A 57 -21.06 0.62 9.02
CA MET A 57 -21.20 -0.06 7.74
C MET A 57 -20.03 -1.00 7.44
N LEU A 58 -18.79 -0.55 7.69
CA LEU A 58 -17.60 -1.36 7.47
C LEU A 58 -17.48 -2.46 8.53
N THR A 59 -17.92 -2.21 9.77
CA THR A 59 -17.99 -3.24 10.81
C THR A 59 -18.95 -4.35 10.40
N GLY A 60 -20.15 -4.02 9.91
CA GLY A 60 -21.10 -5.02 9.43
C GLY A 60 -20.58 -5.85 8.25
N LEU A 61 -19.80 -5.24 7.35
CA LEU A 61 -19.08 -5.97 6.31
C LEU A 61 -17.99 -6.85 6.92
N GLN A 62 -17.19 -6.31 7.83
CA GLN A 62 -16.10 -7.00 8.50
C GLN A 62 -16.57 -8.14 9.38
N ASP A 63 -17.82 -8.17 9.86
CA ASP A 63 -18.38 -9.32 10.59
C ASP A 63 -18.73 -10.50 9.68
N ASN A 64 -18.85 -10.27 8.37
CA ASN A 64 -19.14 -11.32 7.39
C ASN A 64 -17.88 -12.18 7.09
N ASN A 65 -17.99 -13.50 7.28
CA ASN A 65 -16.88 -14.43 7.05
C ASN A 65 -16.31 -14.40 5.62
N THR A 66 -17.18 -14.24 4.61
CA THR A 66 -16.76 -14.15 3.21
C THR A 66 -15.99 -12.85 2.97
N TYR A 67 -16.46 -11.74 3.53
CA TYR A 67 -15.77 -10.46 3.44
C TYR A 67 -14.38 -10.54 4.10
N LYS A 68 -14.28 -11.10 5.32
CA LYS A 68 -12.99 -11.31 6.00
C LYS A 68 -12.02 -12.11 5.14
N LEU A 69 -12.49 -13.20 4.53
CA LEU A 69 -11.67 -14.07 3.70
C LEU A 69 -11.20 -13.36 2.43
N VAL A 70 -12.12 -12.72 1.70
CA VAL A 70 -11.80 -12.01 0.44
C VAL A 70 -10.85 -10.85 0.70
N THR A 71 -11.12 -10.01 1.71
CA THR A 71 -10.25 -8.89 2.04
C THR A 71 -8.91 -9.34 2.63
N GLY A 72 -8.88 -10.44 3.39
CA GLY A 72 -7.65 -11.03 3.91
C GLY A 72 -6.74 -11.56 2.80
N PHE A 73 -7.29 -12.33 1.86
CA PHE A 73 -6.54 -12.75 0.66
C PHE A 73 -6.15 -11.57 -0.22
N GLY A 74 -7.02 -10.57 -0.36
CA GLY A 74 -6.71 -9.32 -1.05
C GLY A 74 -5.51 -8.60 -0.45
N LEU A 75 -5.49 -8.45 0.88
CA LEU A 75 -4.35 -7.87 1.60
C LEU A 75 -3.08 -8.71 1.45
N PHE A 76 -3.19 -10.04 1.53
CA PHE A 76 -2.05 -10.93 1.31
C PHE A 76 -1.47 -10.80 -0.10
N ALA A 77 -2.31 -10.82 -1.13
CA ALA A 77 -1.91 -10.60 -2.51
C ALA A 77 -1.30 -9.20 -2.71
N PHE A 78 -1.83 -8.19 -2.02
CA PHE A 78 -1.30 -6.82 -2.03
C PHE A 78 0.13 -6.76 -1.48
N ILE A 79 0.40 -7.45 -0.37
CA ILE A 79 1.75 -7.55 0.22
C ILE A 79 2.68 -8.36 -0.68
N LEU A 80 2.23 -9.50 -1.24
CA LEU A 80 3.01 -10.26 -2.22
C LEU A 80 3.37 -9.43 -3.46
N TYR A 81 2.45 -8.58 -3.93
CA TYR A 81 2.72 -7.68 -5.05
C TYR A 81 3.89 -6.70 -4.75
N GLN A 82 4.08 -6.28 -3.49
CA GLN A 82 5.23 -5.44 -3.11
C GLN A 82 6.58 -6.12 -3.37
N TRP A 83 6.64 -7.45 -3.20
CA TRP A 83 7.86 -8.24 -3.43
C TRP A 83 8.26 -8.32 -4.90
N ARG A 84 7.34 -8.05 -5.83
CA ARG A 84 7.64 -8.04 -7.27
C ARG A 84 8.82 -7.13 -7.61
N PHE A 85 8.93 -5.97 -6.95
CA PHE A 85 10.05 -5.06 -7.18
C PHE A 85 11.39 -5.66 -6.75
N SER A 86 11.44 -6.20 -5.53
CA SER A 86 12.65 -6.83 -4.97
C SER A 86 13.10 -8.04 -5.80
N LEU A 87 12.16 -8.90 -6.20
CA LEU A 87 12.46 -10.09 -7.02
C LEU A 87 13.04 -9.71 -8.39
N LYS A 88 12.42 -8.77 -9.09
CA LYS A 88 12.90 -8.32 -10.41
C LYS A 88 14.25 -7.62 -10.33
N ARG A 89 14.48 -6.86 -9.26
CA ARG A 89 15.81 -6.26 -9.00
C ARG A 89 16.86 -7.34 -8.70
N ALA A 90 16.53 -8.39 -7.95
CA ALA A 90 17.43 -9.52 -7.69
C ALA A 90 17.77 -10.30 -8.97
N GLN A 91 16.83 -10.37 -9.92
CA GLN A 91 17.04 -10.93 -11.27
C GLN A 91 17.86 -10.03 -12.20
N GLY A 92 18.30 -8.85 -11.74
CA GLY A 92 19.11 -7.93 -12.53
C GLY A 92 18.35 -7.07 -13.54
N GLU A 93 17.00 -7.09 -13.53
CA GLU A 93 16.20 -6.26 -14.43
C GLU A 93 16.27 -4.77 -14.06
N LYS A 94 16.97 -3.98 -14.88
CA LYS A 94 17.15 -2.53 -14.66
C LYS A 94 16.28 -1.66 -15.55
N HIS A 95 15.84 -2.16 -16.71
CA HIS A 95 15.13 -1.38 -17.74
C HIS A 95 13.87 -0.66 -17.22
N ASN A 96 13.18 -1.23 -16.24
CA ASN A 96 11.94 -0.68 -15.68
C ASN A 96 12.02 -0.31 -14.19
N ALA A 97 13.23 -0.24 -13.63
CA ALA A 97 13.43 -0.11 -12.18
C ALA A 97 12.76 1.15 -11.59
N ALA A 98 12.81 2.28 -12.30
CA ALA A 98 12.19 3.53 -11.86
C ALA A 98 10.66 3.43 -11.77
N THR A 99 10.01 2.92 -12.83
CA THR A 99 8.56 2.71 -12.85
C THR A 99 8.11 1.70 -11.80
N MET A 100 8.87 0.62 -11.63
CA MET A 100 8.58 -0.39 -10.61
C MET A 100 8.72 0.17 -9.19
N MET A 101 9.76 0.97 -8.93
CA MET A 101 9.92 1.68 -7.66
C MET A 101 8.77 2.66 -7.42
N SER A 102 8.35 3.41 -8.45
CA SER A 102 7.22 4.33 -8.33
C SER A 102 5.92 3.60 -7.95
N ARG A 103 5.66 2.44 -8.58
CA ARG A 103 4.50 1.60 -8.23
C ARG A 103 4.63 1.02 -6.83
N HIS A 104 5.79 0.48 -6.47
CA HIS A 104 6.05 -0.03 -5.12
C HIS A 104 5.79 1.04 -4.05
N ARG A 105 6.19 2.29 -4.29
CA ARG A 105 5.88 3.41 -3.38
C ARG A 105 4.41 3.76 -3.34
N LEU A 106 3.75 3.83 -4.50
CA LEU A 106 2.32 4.17 -4.55
C LEU A 106 1.49 3.12 -3.82
N PHE A 107 1.67 1.84 -4.15
CA PHE A 107 0.95 0.77 -3.48
C PHE A 107 1.39 0.63 -2.02
N GLY A 108 2.68 0.80 -1.71
CA GLY A 108 3.18 0.85 -0.34
C GLY A 108 2.49 1.95 0.49
N ALA A 109 2.32 3.15 -0.06
CA ALA A 109 1.63 4.26 0.59
C ALA A 109 0.16 3.95 0.92
N MET A 110 -0.49 3.05 0.17
CA MET A 110 -1.89 2.65 0.37
C MET A 110 -2.07 1.49 1.38
N VAL A 111 -0.99 0.93 1.95
CA VAL A 111 -1.07 -0.17 2.92
C VAL A 111 -1.98 0.14 4.12
N PRO A 112 -1.94 1.33 4.77
CA PRO A 112 -2.83 1.62 5.90
C PRO A 112 -4.31 1.57 5.51
N LEU A 113 -4.64 2.01 4.28
CA LEU A 113 -6.00 1.92 3.76
C LEU A 113 -6.40 0.46 3.51
N ALA A 114 -5.54 -0.33 2.89
CA ALA A 114 -5.80 -1.76 2.68
C ALA A 114 -5.99 -2.51 4.01
N PHE A 115 -5.16 -2.20 5.02
CA PHE A 115 -5.33 -2.72 6.38
C PHE A 115 -6.68 -2.31 6.96
N PHE A 116 -7.03 -1.01 6.93
CA PHE A 116 -8.30 -0.48 7.45
C PHE A 116 -9.53 -1.16 6.83
N THR A 117 -9.49 -1.43 5.51
CA THR A 117 -10.60 -2.13 4.83
C THR A 117 -10.77 -3.56 5.32
N HIS A 118 -9.69 -4.23 5.72
CA HIS A 118 -9.72 -5.58 6.25
C HIS A 118 -10.03 -5.62 7.76
N SER A 119 -9.46 -4.70 8.54
CA SER A 119 -9.69 -4.58 9.98
C SER A 119 -9.65 -3.12 10.45
N GLN A 120 -10.63 -2.73 11.27
CA GLN A 120 -10.69 -1.42 11.92
C GLN A 120 -10.04 -1.40 13.31
N VAL A 121 -9.51 -2.53 13.79
CA VAL A 121 -8.85 -2.65 15.09
C VAL A 121 -7.54 -3.40 14.96
N LEU A 122 -6.58 -3.07 15.82
CA LEU A 122 -5.48 -3.99 16.10
C LEU A 122 -6.09 -5.20 16.81
N GLY A 123 -5.83 -6.40 16.28
CA GLY A 123 -6.24 -7.63 16.96
C GLY A 123 -5.49 -7.83 18.27
N TYR A 124 -5.75 -8.94 18.97
CA TYR A 124 -5.08 -9.28 20.23
C TYR A 124 -4.07 -10.42 20.06
N GLY A 125 -3.06 -10.48 20.93
CA GLY A 125 -2.06 -11.55 20.93
C GLY A 125 -1.26 -11.57 19.63
N TYR A 126 -1.20 -12.71 18.93
CA TYR A 126 -0.43 -12.80 17.69
C TYR A 126 -0.98 -11.92 16.56
N LEU A 127 -2.28 -11.58 16.57
CA LEU A 127 -2.88 -10.66 15.61
C LEU A 127 -2.39 -9.22 15.80
N GLU A 128 -2.12 -8.85 17.06
CA GLU A 128 -1.50 -7.57 17.39
C GLU A 128 -0.09 -7.52 16.81
N ILE A 129 0.71 -8.57 17.04
CA ILE A 129 2.06 -8.72 16.48
C ILE A 129 2.03 -8.63 14.95
N LEU A 130 1.09 -9.32 14.29
CA LEU A 130 0.90 -9.25 12.85
C LEU A 130 0.59 -7.81 12.38
N SER A 131 -0.34 -7.13 13.06
CA SER A 131 -0.75 -5.77 12.72
C SER A 131 0.40 -4.77 12.91
N LEU A 132 1.11 -4.85 14.04
CA LEU A 132 2.27 -4.02 14.33
C LEU A 132 3.43 -4.29 13.36
N THR A 133 3.67 -5.55 12.99
CA THR A 133 4.70 -5.91 11.99
C THR A 133 4.36 -5.31 10.63
N LEU A 134 3.09 -5.35 10.23
CA LEU A 134 2.60 -4.71 9.00
C LEU A 134 2.83 -3.19 9.03
N LEU A 135 2.45 -2.53 10.13
CA LEU A 135 2.62 -1.08 10.27
C LEU A 135 4.09 -0.65 10.37
N LEU A 136 4.95 -1.44 11.02
CA LEU A 136 6.40 -1.20 11.07
C LEU A 136 7.08 -1.42 9.71
N ALA A 137 6.69 -2.46 8.97
CA ALA A 137 7.16 -2.67 7.60
C ALA A 137 6.75 -1.50 6.68
N PHE A 138 5.51 -1.03 6.81
CA PHE A 138 5.04 0.16 6.13
C PHE A 138 5.82 1.41 6.53
N PHE A 139 5.99 1.65 7.83
CA PHE A 139 6.68 2.81 8.38
C PHE A 139 8.12 2.88 7.87
N THR A 140 8.87 1.78 7.98
CA THR A 140 10.23 1.71 7.41
C THR A 140 10.24 1.96 5.90
N GLY A 141 9.20 1.54 5.17
CA GLY A 141 9.04 1.82 3.74
C GLY A 141 8.85 3.32 3.41
N LEU A 142 8.13 4.07 4.26
CA LEU A 142 7.96 5.51 4.11
C LEU A 142 9.28 6.28 4.23
N PHE A 143 10.11 5.88 5.19
CA PHE A 143 11.42 6.50 5.44
C PHE A 143 12.51 5.91 4.52
N ASN A 144 12.21 5.76 3.24
CA ASN A 144 13.21 5.39 2.25
C ASN A 144 14.33 6.44 2.22
N PHE A 145 15.59 6.01 2.07
CA PHE A 145 16.75 6.90 1.98
C PHE A 145 16.60 8.04 0.95
N GLN A 146 15.87 7.82 -0.15
CA GLN A 146 15.62 8.84 -1.17
C GLN A 146 14.66 9.95 -0.70
N ILE A 147 13.83 9.66 0.30
CA ILE A 147 12.87 10.60 0.87
C ILE A 147 13.50 11.31 2.08
N GLY A 148 14.21 10.57 2.93
CA GLY A 148 14.86 11.12 4.12
C GLY A 148 16.11 11.96 3.85
N GLN A 149 16.69 11.88 2.65
CA GLN A 149 17.95 12.56 2.29
C GLN A 149 19.09 12.31 3.31
N ILE A 150 19.07 11.15 3.98
CA ILE A 150 20.08 10.74 4.94
C ILE A 150 21.25 10.13 4.16
N HIS A 151 22.36 10.83 4.11
CA HIS A 151 23.56 10.45 3.33
C HIS A 151 24.58 9.64 4.14
N THR A 152 24.22 9.17 5.34
CA THR A 152 25.14 8.38 6.17
C THR A 152 25.31 6.97 5.59
N PRO A 153 26.55 6.48 5.45
CA PRO A 153 26.83 5.22 4.73
C PRO A 153 26.25 3.98 5.43
N TRP A 154 26.09 4.01 6.75
CA TRP A 154 25.53 2.90 7.54
C TRP A 154 23.99 2.85 7.52
N TYR A 155 23.32 3.96 7.21
CA TYR A 155 21.85 4.02 7.26
C TYR A 155 21.21 3.14 6.19
N ARG A 156 21.74 3.19 4.95
CA ARG A 156 21.21 2.41 3.83
C ARG A 156 21.20 0.89 4.08
N PRO A 157 22.30 0.23 4.48
CA PRO A 157 22.27 -1.20 4.76
C PRO A 157 21.35 -1.53 5.93
N LEU A 158 21.38 -0.75 7.03
CA LEU A 158 20.49 -0.97 8.17
C LEU A 158 19.01 -0.87 7.78
N TRP A 159 18.64 0.16 7.02
CA TRP A 159 17.28 0.36 6.52
C TRP A 159 16.82 -0.79 5.64
N ILE A 160 17.67 -1.28 4.72
CA ILE A 160 17.32 -2.43 3.87
C ILE A 160 17.10 -3.68 4.73
N ILE A 161 17.99 -3.96 5.69
CA ILE A 161 17.87 -5.12 6.58
C ILE A 161 16.56 -5.04 7.38
N ALA A 162 16.29 -3.89 8.00
CA ALA A 162 15.08 -3.69 8.79
C ALA A 162 13.80 -3.84 7.93
N HIS A 163 13.73 -3.13 6.80
CA HIS A 163 12.53 -3.12 5.95
C HIS A 163 12.26 -4.49 5.32
N VAL A 164 13.28 -5.14 4.76
CA VAL A 164 13.14 -6.47 4.14
C VAL A 164 12.92 -7.55 5.19
N GLY A 165 13.62 -7.47 6.34
CA GLY A 165 13.43 -8.39 7.47
C GLY A 165 12.00 -8.34 8.03
N LEU A 166 11.48 -7.15 8.29
CA LEU A 166 10.08 -6.95 8.72
C LEU A 166 9.10 -7.44 7.66
N SER A 167 9.38 -7.19 6.37
CA SER A 167 8.53 -7.68 5.27
C SER A 167 8.51 -9.20 5.17
N MET A 168 9.63 -9.87 5.47
CA MET A 168 9.71 -11.33 5.49
C MET A 168 8.96 -11.91 6.69
N ALA A 169 9.18 -11.33 7.89
CA ALA A 169 8.43 -11.70 9.08
C ALA A 169 6.92 -11.52 8.88
N LEU A 170 6.51 -10.42 8.23
CA LEU A 170 5.12 -10.17 7.86
C LEU A 170 4.56 -11.28 6.97
N LEU A 171 5.26 -11.71 5.92
CA LEU A 171 4.79 -12.79 5.05
C LEU A 171 4.59 -14.10 5.82
N LEU A 172 5.51 -14.44 6.73
CA LEU A 172 5.39 -15.63 7.58
C LEU A 172 4.19 -15.54 8.52
N LEU A 173 4.00 -14.39 9.19
CA LEU A 173 2.86 -14.16 10.08
C LEU A 173 1.53 -14.16 9.31
N MET A 174 1.49 -13.61 8.10
CA MET A 174 0.30 -13.65 7.25
C MET A 174 0.00 -15.08 6.78
N GLY A 175 1.02 -15.85 6.39
CA GLY A 175 0.87 -17.26 6.03
C GLY A 175 0.34 -18.09 7.20
N TYR A 176 0.90 -17.88 8.40
CA TYR A 176 0.39 -18.47 9.64
C TYR A 176 -1.06 -18.05 9.92
N HIS A 177 -1.40 -16.76 9.80
CA HIS A 177 -2.75 -16.26 10.00
C HIS A 177 -3.76 -16.90 9.04
N VAL A 178 -3.41 -17.05 7.76
CA VAL A 178 -4.25 -17.75 6.77
C VAL A 178 -4.40 -19.22 7.15
N TYR A 179 -3.30 -19.89 7.50
CA TYR A 179 -3.31 -21.29 7.92
C TYR A 179 -4.24 -21.52 9.10
N ILE A 180 -4.10 -20.78 10.20
CA ILE A 180 -4.95 -21.03 11.38
C ILE A 180 -6.42 -20.71 11.11
N ASN A 181 -6.70 -19.67 10.31
CA ASN A 181 -8.06 -19.33 9.92
C ASN A 181 -8.70 -20.38 9.01
N TYR A 182 -7.93 -21.24 8.36
CA TYR A 182 -8.48 -22.33 7.54
C TYR A 182 -8.52 -23.64 8.31
N ALA A 183 -7.50 -23.93 9.12
CA ALA A 183 -7.37 -25.17 9.87
C ALA A 183 -8.32 -25.24 11.08
N PHE A 184 -8.64 -24.11 11.71
CA PHE A 184 -9.45 -24.04 12.94
C PHE A 184 -10.75 -23.24 12.75
N LYS A 185 -11.21 -23.10 11.50
CA LYS A 185 -12.54 -22.56 11.19
C LYS A 185 -13.60 -23.65 11.12
#